data_AF-A0A1V2M4T8-F1
#
_entry.id   AF-A0A1V2M4T8-F1
#
_cell.length_a   1.000
_cell.length_b   1.000
_cell.length_c   1.000
_cell.angle_alpha   90.00
_cell.angle_beta   90.00
_cell.angle_gamma   90.00
#
_symmetry.space_group_name_H-M   'P 1'
#
loop_
_entity.id
_entity.type
_entity.pdbx_description
1 polymer ?
#
loop_
_entity_poly.entity_id
_entity_poly.type
_entity_poly.pdbx_seq_one_letter_code
_entity_poly.pdbx_strand_id
1 'polypeptide(L)'
;MAFYDGNTFIGLTYLISTAYKVYILYLAMDTNVRSKGYGSHVLDIIKQRYNDKTVFLSIEEVSEKYKDFSIRKRRLEFYLKNGFVKNDYSLKELGQLLETMSFNGLADKDDFIDTFTILAKPLPKFVIKQLIK
;
A
#
# COMPACT_ATOMS: atom_id res chain seq x y z
N MET A 1 -0.76 13.10 -1.93
CA MET A 1 0.39 13.94 -2.34
C MET A 1 0.64 13.72 -3.82
N ALA A 2 0.89 14.78 -4.57
CA ALA A 2 1.38 14.69 -5.95
C ALA A 2 2.89 14.93 -5.94
N PHE A 3 3.61 14.29 -6.85
CA PHE A 3 5.06 14.38 -6.99
C PHE A 3 5.41 14.95 -8.36
N TYR A 4 6.42 15.81 -8.37
CA TYR A 4 6.89 16.52 -9.56
C TYR A 4 8.41 16.41 -9.68
N ASP A 5 8.91 16.34 -10.90
CA ASP A 5 10.32 16.56 -11.26
C ASP A 5 10.41 17.90 -12.01
N GLY A 6 10.86 18.94 -11.30
CA GLY A 6 10.67 20.33 -11.72
C GLY A 6 9.18 20.65 -11.86
N ASN A 7 8.76 21.05 -13.07
CA ASN A 7 7.35 21.32 -13.40
C ASN A 7 6.60 20.11 -13.96
N THR A 8 7.26 18.95 -14.09
CA THR A 8 6.67 17.75 -14.70
C THR A 8 6.01 16.90 -13.64
N PHE A 9 4.72 16.62 -13.77
CA PHE A 9 4.04 15.65 -12.90
C PHE A 9 4.60 14.24 -13.15
N ILE A 10 5.02 13.54 -12.09
CA ILE A 10 5.59 12.20 -12.18
C ILE A 10 4.75 11.12 -11.49
N GLY A 11 3.79 11.50 -10.66
CA GLY A 11 2.91 10.56 -9.98
C GLY A 11 2.23 11.12 -8.75
N LEU A 12 1.47 10.27 -8.09
CA LEU A 12 0.76 10.61 -6.86
C LEU A 12 0.72 9.43 -5.90
N THR A 13 0.47 9.77 -4.65
CA THR A 13 0.09 8.81 -3.62
C THR A 13 -1.11 9.31 -2.84
N TYR A 14 -1.92 8.37 -2.35
CA TYR A 14 -2.96 8.66 -1.37
C TYR A 14 -2.70 7.82 -0.12
N LEU A 15 -2.57 8.52 1.00
CA LEU A 15 -2.17 7.95 2.28
C LEU A 15 -3.27 8.14 3.30
N ILE A 16 -3.48 7.13 4.14
CA ILE A 16 -4.34 7.20 5.32
C ILE A 16 -3.41 7.06 6.52
N SER A 17 -3.41 8.04 7.41
CA SER A 17 -2.55 8.02 8.60
C SER A 17 -3.38 7.87 9.86
N THR A 18 -2.92 6.99 10.74
CA THR A 18 -3.33 6.91 12.14
C THR A 18 -2.21 7.47 13.03
N ALA A 19 -2.35 7.34 14.35
CA ALA A 19 -1.31 7.75 15.29
C ALA A 19 0.02 7.03 15.02
N TYR A 20 -0.01 5.72 14.77
CA TYR A 20 1.19 4.87 14.69
C TYR A 20 1.44 4.23 13.33
N LYS A 21 0.48 4.32 12.41
CA LYS A 21 0.53 3.64 11.11
C LYS A 21 0.20 4.58 9.95
N VAL A 22 0.71 4.23 8.77
CA VAL A 22 0.38 4.88 7.50
C VAL A 22 0.09 3.82 6.46
N TYR A 23 -1.14 3.82 5.95
CA TYR A 23 -1.53 2.97 4.84
C TYR A 23 -1.36 3.70 3.51
N ILE A 24 -0.63 3.10 2.57
CA ILE A 24 -0.54 3.56 1.19
C ILE A 24 -1.72 2.96 0.43
N LEU A 25 -2.82 3.73 0.29
CA LEU A 25 -3.98 3.29 -0.48
C LEU A 25 -3.68 3.29 -1.98
N TYR A 26 -2.98 4.32 -2.45
CA TYR A 26 -2.53 4.40 -3.84
C TYR A 26 -1.08 4.86 -3.94
N LEU A 27 -0.32 4.22 -4.83
CA LEU A 27 0.96 4.68 -5.34
C LEU A 27 0.93 4.54 -6.86
N ALA A 28 0.75 5.65 -7.57
CA ALA A 28 0.58 5.67 -9.02
C ALA A 28 1.62 6.58 -9.66
N MET A 29 2.48 6.00 -10.49
CA MET A 29 3.50 6.73 -11.24
C MET A 29 3.08 6.89 -12.70
N ASP A 30 3.34 8.06 -13.27
CA ASP A 30 3.04 8.36 -14.67
C ASP A 30 3.77 7.37 -15.59
N THR A 31 3.04 6.77 -16.54
CA THR A 31 3.53 5.74 -17.44
C THR A 31 4.63 6.21 -18.36
N ASN A 32 4.62 7.49 -18.75
CA ASN A 32 5.54 8.09 -19.70
C ASN A 32 6.94 8.31 -19.10
N VAL A 33 7.05 8.21 -17.77
CA VAL A 33 8.32 8.41 -17.03
C VAL A 33 8.73 7.18 -16.21
N ARG A 34 8.14 6.01 -16.51
CA ARG A 34 8.46 4.74 -15.82
C ARG A 34 9.92 4.34 -15.98
N SER A 35 10.35 3.45 -15.08
CA SER A 35 11.69 2.84 -15.05
C SER A 35 12.87 3.79 -14.76
N LYS A 36 12.60 5.04 -14.35
CA LYS A 36 13.62 5.99 -13.87
C LYS A 36 13.89 5.95 -12.36
N GLY A 37 13.27 5.02 -11.63
CA GLY A 37 13.43 4.89 -10.17
C GLY A 37 12.49 5.78 -9.34
N TYR A 38 11.63 6.59 -9.94
CA TYR A 38 10.74 7.50 -9.19
C TYR A 38 9.85 6.80 -8.16
N GLY A 39 9.34 5.59 -8.45
CA GLY A 39 8.52 4.86 -7.49
C GLY A 39 9.28 4.54 -6.20
N SER A 40 10.55 4.14 -6.31
CA SER A 40 11.42 3.93 -5.14
C SER A 40 11.69 5.23 -4.40
N HIS A 41 12.01 6.31 -5.13
CA HIS A 41 12.24 7.60 -4.52
C HIS A 41 11.01 8.13 -3.75
N VAL A 42 9.81 7.98 -4.31
CA VAL A 42 8.56 8.32 -3.63
C VAL A 42 8.38 7.49 -2.36
N LEU A 43 8.67 6.19 -2.39
CA LEU A 43 8.63 5.36 -1.18
C LEU A 43 9.65 5.83 -0.14
N ASP A 44 10.86 6.23 -0.54
CA ASP A 44 11.87 6.76 0.38
C ASP A 44 11.40 8.07 1.04
N ILE A 45 10.79 8.98 0.27
CA ILE A 45 10.19 10.21 0.82
C ILE A 45 9.09 9.87 1.84
N ILE A 46 8.21 8.91 1.54
CA ILE A 46 7.14 8.48 2.45
C ILE A 46 7.76 7.90 3.73
N LYS A 47 8.71 6.97 3.61
CA LYS A 47 9.39 6.33 4.75
C LYS A 47 10.13 7.35 5.62
N GLN A 48 10.80 8.33 5.00
CA GLN A 48 11.50 9.39 5.74
C GLN A 48 10.52 10.32 6.48
N ARG A 49 9.41 10.69 5.82
CA ARG A 49 8.38 11.57 6.39
C ARG A 49 7.65 10.92 7.58
N TYR A 50 7.48 9.61 7.56
CA TYR A 50 6.78 8.83 8.57
C TYR A 50 7.71 7.83 9.26
N ASN A 51 8.93 8.26 9.59
CA ASN A 51 9.99 7.40 10.12
C ASN A 51 9.71 6.87 11.54
N ASP A 52 8.74 7.45 12.23
CA ASP A 52 8.23 7.07 13.54
C ASP A 52 7.02 6.13 13.47
N LYS A 53 6.55 5.81 12.26
CA LYS A 53 5.37 4.99 12.01
C LYS A 53 5.70 3.76 11.19
N THR A 54 4.87 2.73 11.30
CA THR A 54 4.87 1.62 10.32
C THR A 54 4.13 2.08 9.07
N VAL A 55 4.77 1.91 7.92
CA VAL A 55 4.16 2.15 6.60
C VAL A 55 3.74 0.81 6.03
N PHE A 56 2.49 0.67 5.61
CA PHE A 56 1.98 -0.60 5.09
C PHE A 56 1.06 -0.41 3.89
N LEU A 57 0.85 -1.48 3.14
CA LEU A 57 0.05 -1.52 1.92
C LEU A 57 -0.44 -2.93 1.64
N SER A 58 -1.35 -3.06 0.68
CA SER A 58 -1.76 -4.35 0.12
C SER A 58 -1.38 -4.48 -1.36
N ILE A 59 -1.04 -5.69 -1.77
CA ILE A 59 -0.89 -6.10 -3.18
C ILE A 59 -1.82 -7.26 -3.48
N GLU A 60 -2.16 -7.46 -4.75
CA GLU A 60 -2.91 -8.64 -5.16
C GLU A 60 -2.15 -9.94 -4.87
N GLU A 61 -2.88 -11.00 -4.52
CA GLU A 61 -2.31 -12.35 -4.35
C GLU A 61 -1.42 -12.73 -5.54
N VAL A 62 -0.18 -13.13 -5.25
CA VAL A 62 0.82 -13.51 -6.24
C VAL A 62 0.76 -15.02 -6.47
N SER A 63 -0.06 -15.44 -7.44
CA SER A 63 -0.26 -16.85 -7.78
C SER A 63 -0.33 -17.08 -9.29
N GLU A 64 0.27 -18.18 -9.77
CA GLU A 64 0.28 -18.57 -11.19
C GLU A 64 -1.12 -18.84 -11.75
N LYS A 65 -2.13 -19.01 -10.88
CA LYS A 65 -3.54 -19.17 -11.28
C LYS A 65 -4.11 -17.92 -11.98
N TYR A 66 -3.45 -16.77 -11.88
CA TYR A 66 -3.91 -15.52 -12.47
C TYR A 66 -3.19 -15.19 -13.78
N LYS A 67 -3.95 -14.73 -14.79
CA LYS A 67 -3.40 -14.34 -16.10
C LYS A 67 -2.33 -13.24 -16.02
N ASP A 68 -2.41 -12.38 -15.01
CA ASP A 68 -1.49 -11.26 -14.77
C ASP A 68 -0.40 -11.59 -13.74
N PHE A 69 -0.12 -12.88 -13.48
CA PHE A 69 0.89 -13.35 -12.52
C PHE A 69 2.24 -12.61 -12.62
N SER A 70 2.74 -12.42 -13.84
CA SER A 70 4.02 -11.73 -14.06
C SER A 70 4.01 -10.27 -13.59
N ILE A 71 2.87 -9.58 -13.71
CA ILE A 71 2.70 -8.20 -13.24
C ILE A 71 2.63 -8.17 -11.71
N ARG A 72 1.88 -9.11 -11.10
CA ARG A 72 1.77 -9.22 -9.64
C ARG A 72 3.10 -9.54 -8.98
N LYS A 73 3.87 -10.47 -9.56
CA LYS A 73 5.23 -10.81 -9.12
C LYS A 73 6.15 -9.58 -9.15
N ARG A 74 6.10 -8.77 -10.21
CA ARG A 74 6.87 -7.51 -10.29
C ARG A 74 6.49 -6.51 -9.20
N ARG A 75 5.21 -6.41 -8.82
CA ARG A 75 4.78 -5.54 -7.70
C ARG A 75 5.35 -6.02 -6.38
N LEU A 76 5.27 -7.32 -6.11
CA LEU A 76 5.88 -7.91 -4.91
C LEU A 76 7.40 -7.65 -4.87
N GLU A 77 8.12 -7.96 -5.94
CA GLU A 77 9.57 -7.73 -6.04
C GLU A 77 9.93 -6.26 -5.85
N PHE A 78 9.12 -5.34 -6.39
CA PHE A 78 9.30 -3.90 -6.20
C PHE A 78 9.21 -3.52 -4.71
N TYR A 79 8.19 -3.95 -3.98
CA TYR A 79 8.06 -3.59 -2.57
C TYR A 79 9.11 -4.28 -1.69
N LEU A 80 9.45 -5.54 -1.95
CA LEU A 80 10.55 -6.24 -1.27
C LEU A 80 11.88 -5.49 -1.47
N LYS A 81 12.19 -5.08 -2.70
CA LYS A 81 13.41 -4.29 -3.01
C LYS A 81 13.44 -2.94 -2.28
N ASN A 82 12.27 -2.37 -1.97
CA ASN A 82 12.17 -1.10 -1.23
C ASN A 82 12.10 -1.27 0.31
N GLY A 83 12.36 -2.49 0.81
CA GLY A 83 12.51 -2.80 2.23
C GLY A 83 11.21 -3.23 2.93
N PHE A 84 10.12 -3.41 2.19
CA PHE A 84 8.88 -3.95 2.78
C PHE A 84 9.01 -5.46 3.00
N VAL A 85 8.35 -5.96 4.03
CA VAL A 85 8.22 -7.39 4.34
C VAL A 85 6.76 -7.81 4.25
N LYS A 86 6.49 -9.07 3.91
CA LYS A 86 5.12 -9.62 3.96
C LYS A 86 4.65 -9.73 5.41
N ASN A 87 3.39 -9.41 5.66
CA ASN A 87 2.75 -9.73 6.93
C ASN A 87 2.11 -11.13 6.88
N ASP A 88 1.82 -11.71 8.04
CA ASP A 88 1.23 -13.04 8.18
C ASP A 88 -0.31 -13.04 8.10
N TYR A 89 -0.88 -12.11 7.31
CA TYR A 89 -2.31 -12.06 7.07
C TYR A 89 -2.62 -11.53 5.66
N SER A 90 -3.76 -11.97 5.16
CA SER A 90 -4.36 -11.51 3.91
C SER A 90 -5.73 -10.91 4.19
N LEU A 91 -6.22 -10.15 3.22
CA LEU A 91 -7.50 -9.46 3.29
C LEU A 91 -8.34 -9.87 2.09
N LYS A 92 -9.62 -10.12 2.29
CA LYS A 92 -10.56 -10.27 1.17
C LYS A 92 -11.33 -8.97 0.97
N GLU A 93 -11.04 -8.28 -0.13
CA GLU A 93 -11.70 -7.05 -0.53
C GLU A 93 -12.41 -7.26 -1.89
N LEU A 94 -13.70 -6.96 -1.97
CA LEU A 94 -14.52 -7.11 -3.19
C LEU A 94 -14.36 -8.48 -3.89
N GLY A 95 -14.15 -9.54 -3.12
CA GLY A 95 -13.96 -10.89 -3.64
C GLY A 95 -12.52 -11.26 -4.01
N GLN A 96 -11.59 -10.30 -4.00
CA GLN A 96 -10.18 -10.51 -4.27
C GLN A 96 -9.38 -10.70 -2.98
N LEU A 97 -8.47 -11.67 -2.99
CA LEU A 97 -7.51 -11.86 -1.91
C LEU A 97 -6.32 -10.92 -2.13
N LEU A 98 -5.96 -10.18 -1.08
CA LEU A 98 -4.85 -9.25 -1.05
C LEU A 98 -3.84 -9.69 0.00
N GLU A 99 -2.57 -9.70 -0.38
CA GLU A 99 -1.45 -9.86 0.55
C GLU A 99 -1.05 -8.49 1.10
N THR A 100 -0.67 -8.43 2.37
CA THR A 100 -0.25 -7.16 2.98
C THR A 100 1.25 -7.13 3.24
N MET A 101 1.82 -5.93 3.17
CA MET A 101 3.25 -5.70 3.35
C MET A 101 3.51 -4.47 4.20
N SER A 102 4.56 -4.50 5.03
CA SER A 102 4.91 -3.43 5.97
C SER A 102 6.39 -3.06 5.92
N PHE A 103 6.70 -1.82 6.28
CA PHE A 103 8.02 -1.28 6.54
C PHE A 103 8.03 -0.60 7.92
N ASN A 104 9.15 -0.70 8.64
CA ASN A 104 9.33 -0.13 9.98
C ASN A 104 8.34 -0.71 11.02
N GLY A 105 8.37 -2.04 11.13
CA GLY A 105 7.44 -2.82 11.96
C GLY A 105 6.43 -3.61 11.13
N LEU A 106 5.53 -4.32 11.81
CA LEU A 106 4.43 -5.05 11.20
C LEU A 106 3.12 -4.29 11.45
N ALA A 107 2.26 -4.26 10.43
CA ALA A 107 0.84 -3.96 10.61
C ALA A 107 0.09 -5.28 10.81
N ASP A 108 -1.06 -5.23 11.47
CA ASP A 108 -1.98 -6.35 11.58
C ASP A 108 -3.34 -6.06 10.91
N LYS A 109 -4.30 -6.97 11.08
CA LYS A 109 -5.64 -6.82 10.50
C LYS A 109 -6.42 -5.67 11.13
N ASP A 110 -6.27 -5.42 12.43
CA ASP A 110 -6.97 -4.32 13.11
C ASP A 110 -6.41 -2.95 12.68
N ASP A 111 -5.10 -2.85 12.42
CA ASP A 111 -4.48 -1.65 11.82
C ASP A 111 -5.13 -1.32 10.47
N PHE A 112 -5.32 -2.32 9.61
CA PHE A 112 -6.01 -2.13 8.33
C PHE A 112 -7.45 -1.65 8.54
N ILE A 113 -8.20 -2.30 9.43
CA ILE A 113 -9.58 -1.93 9.75
C ILE A 113 -9.66 -0.49 10.26
N ASP A 114 -8.70 -0.03 11.07
CA ASP A 114 -8.65 1.35 11.55
C ASP A 114 -8.49 2.34 10.39
N THR A 115 -7.62 2.03 9.43
CA THR A 115 -7.46 2.90 8.24
C THR A 115 -8.72 2.90 7.37
N PHE A 116 -9.38 1.77 7.20
CA PHE A 116 -10.64 1.70 6.45
C PHE A 116 -11.79 2.41 7.18
N THR A 117 -11.79 2.39 8.51
CA THR A 117 -12.75 3.13 9.34
C THR A 117 -12.63 4.64 9.15
N ILE A 118 -11.42 5.14 8.89
CA ILE A 118 -11.23 6.56 8.54
C ILE A 118 -11.88 6.88 7.18
N LEU A 119 -11.70 6.01 6.18
CA LEU A 119 -12.27 6.21 4.84
C LEU A 119 -13.79 6.09 4.81
N ALA A 120 -14.33 5.08 5.50
CA ALA A 120 -15.71 4.66 5.37
C ALA A 120 -16.67 5.39 6.32
N LYS A 121 -16.23 6.47 6.98
CA LYS A 121 -17.12 7.25 7.87
C LYS A 121 -18.38 7.69 7.10
N PRO A 122 -19.58 7.51 7.68
CA PRO A 122 -19.83 7.24 9.10
C PRO A 122 -20.02 5.76 9.51
N LEU A 123 -19.60 4.77 8.71
CA LEU A 123 -19.83 3.36 9.05
C LEU A 123 -19.13 2.94 10.37
N PRO A 124 -19.83 2.25 11.30
CA PRO A 124 -19.20 1.73 12.51
C PRO A 124 -18.15 0.65 12.24
N LYS A 125 -17.08 0.61 13.05
CA LYS A 125 -15.97 -0.36 12.92
C LYS A 125 -16.44 -1.83 12.86
N PHE A 126 -17.49 -2.19 13.60
CA PHE A 126 -18.02 -3.57 13.58
C PHE A 126 -18.64 -3.96 12.23
N VAL A 127 -19.23 -3.01 11.49
CA VAL A 127 -19.76 -3.24 10.14
C VAL A 127 -18.61 -3.47 9.17
N ILE A 128 -17.55 -2.67 9.28
CA ILE A 128 -16.34 -2.76 8.46
C ILE A 128 -15.65 -4.12 8.64
N LYS A 129 -15.56 -4.62 9.89
CA LYS A 129 -15.03 -5.97 10.19
C LYS A 129 -15.77 -7.08 9.45
N GLN A 130 -17.07 -6.93 9.16
CA GLN A 130 -17.85 -7.93 8.43
C GLN A 130 -17.60 -7.89 6.92
N LEU A 131 -17.22 -6.72 6.38
CA LEU A 131 -16.90 -6.53 4.97
C LEU A 131 -15.50 -7.04 4.62
N ILE A 132 -14.58 -7.00 5.58
CA ILE A 132 -13.17 -7.40 5.41
C ILE A 132 -12.95 -8.78 6.07
N LYS A 133 -13.10 -9.84 5.28
CA LYS A 133 -12.87 -11.22 5.73
C LYS A 133 -11.39 -11.58 5.70
#